data_AF-A0A212L7I8-F1
#
_entry.id   AF-A0A212L7I8-F1
#
_cell.length_a   1.000
_cell.length_b   1.000
_cell.length_c   1.000
_cell.angle_alpha   90.00
_cell.angle_beta   90.00
_cell.angle_gamma   90.00
#
_symmetry.space_group_name_H-M   'P 1'
#
loop_
_entity.id
_entity.type
_entity.pdbx_description
1 polymer ?
#
loop_
_entity_poly.entity_id
_entity_poly.type
_entity_poly.pdbx_seq_one_letter_code
_entity_poly.pdbx_strand_id
1 'polypeptide(L)'
;MMDNNFFDYSLAMERIKSVTGCKTQQDLAKFLGVSQSCISDAKKRMAIPAEWLLKLLKKQGINPDWVRSGMGAQYLHPGEANAEILPNSMSRPSSSCVMQEFFFALVRRAMDGKKLT
;
A
#
# COMPACT_ATOMS: atom_id res chain seq x y z
N MET A 1 -28.87 -8.17 15.83
CA MET A 1 -27.75 -8.35 14.88
C MET A 1 -27.72 -7.08 14.05
N MET A 2 -26.74 -6.20 14.27
CA MET A 2 -26.47 -5.11 13.34
C MET A 2 -25.23 -5.51 12.58
N ASP A 3 -25.43 -5.86 11.32
CA ASP A 3 -24.39 -6.30 10.42
C ASP A 3 -23.60 -5.03 10.06
N ASN A 4 -22.59 -4.71 10.88
CA ASN A 4 -21.77 -3.48 10.79
C ASN A 4 -20.85 -3.46 9.56
N ASN A 5 -21.24 -4.08 8.46
CA ASN A 5 -20.45 -4.15 7.23
C ASN A 5 -21.28 -3.83 5.97
N PHE A 6 -22.34 -3.03 6.12
CA PHE A 6 -23.10 -2.55 4.97
C PHE A 6 -22.27 -1.51 4.20
N PHE A 7 -21.92 -1.85 2.97
CA PHE A 7 -21.21 -0.94 2.07
C PHE A 7 -22.20 0.12 1.53
N ASP A 8 -22.00 1.37 1.93
CA ASP A 8 -22.72 2.52 1.37
C ASP A 8 -21.80 3.30 0.43
N TYR A 9 -22.15 3.31 -0.85
CA TYR A 9 -21.40 4.02 -1.89
C TYR A 9 -21.29 5.52 -1.63
N SER A 10 -22.38 6.16 -1.15
CA SER A 10 -22.40 7.60 -0.93
C SER A 10 -21.42 7.99 0.16
N LEU A 11 -21.44 7.27 1.29
CA LEU A 11 -20.51 7.47 2.39
C LEU A 11 -19.07 7.15 2.00
N ALA A 12 -18.84 6.05 1.26
CA ALA A 12 -17.51 5.70 0.78
C ALA A 12 -16.93 6.79 -0.16
N MET A 13 -17.76 7.33 -1.05
CA MET A 13 -17.35 8.41 -1.95
C MET A 13 -17.08 9.72 -1.21
N GLU A 14 -17.86 10.04 -0.16
CA GLU A 14 -17.62 11.19 0.70
C GLU A 14 -16.26 11.07 1.42
N ARG A 15 -15.97 9.90 1.99
CA ARG A 15 -14.66 9.61 2.61
C ARG A 15 -13.52 9.78 1.62
N ILE A 16 -13.66 9.24 0.40
CA ILE A 16 -12.65 9.40 -0.66
C ILE A 16 -12.41 10.88 -0.97
N LYS A 17 -13.47 11.69 -1.11
CA LYS A 17 -13.32 13.14 -1.37
C LYS A 17 -12.66 13.87 -0.21
N SER A 18 -13.01 13.51 1.03
CA SER A 18 -12.43 14.10 2.24
C SER A 18 -10.91 13.89 2.30
N VAL A 19 -10.44 12.67 2.04
CA VAL A 19 -9.00 12.35 2.12
C VAL A 19 -8.19 12.80 0.92
N THR A 20 -8.79 12.77 -0.29
CA THR A 20 -8.10 13.18 -1.52
C THR A 20 -8.15 14.68 -1.77
N GLY A 21 -9.04 15.42 -1.09
CA GLY A 21 -9.33 16.83 -1.34
C GLY A 21 -9.96 17.11 -2.72
N CYS A 22 -10.31 16.07 -3.48
CA CYS A 22 -10.84 16.20 -4.84
C CYS A 22 -12.28 16.73 -4.80
N LYS A 23 -12.52 17.89 -5.42
CA LYS A 23 -13.84 18.53 -5.48
C LYS A 23 -14.65 18.09 -6.69
N THR A 24 -13.97 17.80 -7.81
CA THR A 24 -14.63 17.45 -9.07
C THR A 24 -14.37 16.00 -9.46
N GLN A 25 -15.22 15.45 -10.34
CA GLN A 25 -15.01 14.13 -10.93
C GLN A 25 -13.71 14.07 -11.75
N GLN A 26 -13.35 15.18 -12.39
CA GLN A 26 -12.15 15.26 -13.20
C GLN A 26 -10.88 15.26 -12.33
N ASP A 27 -10.91 15.91 -11.17
CA ASP A 27 -9.79 15.89 -10.22
C ASP A 27 -9.59 14.48 -9.66
N LEU A 28 -10.67 13.81 -9.28
CA LEU A 28 -10.61 12.43 -8.82
C LEU A 28 -10.11 11.48 -9.94
N ALA A 29 -10.54 11.69 -11.18
CA ALA A 29 -10.07 10.93 -12.34
C ALA A 29 -8.55 11.09 -12.54
N LYS A 30 -8.04 12.34 -12.47
CA LYS A 30 -6.61 12.64 -12.53
C LYS A 30 -5.85 12.00 -11.37
N PHE A 31 -6.37 12.12 -10.15
CA PHE A 31 -5.76 11.54 -8.95
C PHE A 31 -5.61 10.02 -9.08
N LEU A 32 -6.67 9.34 -9.54
CA LEU A 32 -6.72 7.90 -9.74
C LEU A 32 -6.07 7.45 -11.05
N GLY A 33 -5.64 8.37 -11.93
CA GLY A 33 -5.09 8.03 -13.25
C GLY A 33 -6.06 7.20 -14.10
N VAL A 34 -7.34 7.57 -14.11
CA VAL A 34 -8.39 6.95 -14.95
C VAL A 34 -9.11 8.04 -15.75
N SER A 35 -9.92 7.65 -16.74
CA SER A 35 -10.75 8.61 -17.47
C SER A 35 -11.92 9.10 -16.61
N GLN A 36 -12.41 10.31 -16.86
CA GLN A 36 -13.61 10.83 -16.19
C GLN A 36 -14.86 9.99 -16.52
N SER A 37 -14.90 9.32 -17.68
CA SER A 37 -15.95 8.36 -18.03
C SER A 37 -15.97 7.14 -17.10
N CYS A 38 -14.82 6.63 -16.65
CA CYS A 38 -14.74 5.57 -15.64
C CYS A 38 -15.33 6.01 -14.30
N ILE A 39 -15.10 7.27 -13.89
CA ILE A 39 -15.71 7.82 -12.67
C ILE A 39 -17.24 7.90 -12.82
N SER A 40 -17.72 8.35 -13.99
CA SER A 40 -19.15 8.45 -14.28
C SER A 40 -19.85 7.08 -14.25
N ASP A 41 -19.25 6.06 -14.87
CA ASP A 41 -19.79 4.70 -14.90
C ASP A 41 -19.82 4.07 -13.50
N ALA A 42 -18.74 4.19 -12.72
CA ALA A 42 -18.70 3.72 -11.33
C ALA A 42 -19.77 4.38 -10.47
N LYS A 43 -20.01 5.69 -10.65
CA LYS A 43 -21.10 6.42 -9.98
C LYS A 43 -22.48 5.87 -10.34
N LYS A 44 -22.74 5.59 -11.62
CA LYS A 44 -24.04 5.03 -12.06
C LYS A 44 -24.28 3.65 -11.46
N ARG A 45 -23.22 2.85 -11.32
CA ARG A 45 -23.27 1.50 -10.73
C ARG A 45 -23.24 1.49 -9.21
N MET A 46 -23.09 2.67 -8.57
CA MET A 46 -22.93 2.80 -7.12
C MET A 46 -21.82 1.88 -6.58
N ALA A 47 -20.70 1.81 -7.29
CA ALA A 47 -19.60 0.89 -6.99
C ALA A 47 -18.27 1.64 -6.83
N ILE A 48 -17.44 1.15 -5.92
CA ILE A 48 -16.04 1.59 -5.78
C ILE A 48 -15.14 0.44 -6.27
N PRO A 49 -14.52 0.57 -7.45
CA PRO A 49 -13.61 -0.45 -7.96
C PRO A 49 -12.45 -0.72 -7.00
N ALA A 50 -12.06 -1.99 -6.85
CA ALA A 50 -10.93 -2.38 -6.01
C ALA A 50 -9.62 -1.69 -6.44
N GLU A 51 -9.45 -1.45 -7.74
CA GLU A 51 -8.30 -0.72 -8.29
C GLU A 51 -8.19 0.70 -7.69
N TRP A 52 -9.32 1.38 -7.44
CA TRP A 52 -9.29 2.71 -6.83
C TRP A 52 -8.78 2.65 -5.39
N LEU A 53 -9.26 1.68 -4.61
CA LEU A 53 -8.81 1.46 -3.23
C LEU A 53 -7.31 1.18 -3.18
N LEU A 54 -6.79 0.35 -4.09
CA LEU A 54 -5.36 0.08 -4.20
C LEU A 54 -4.56 1.33 -4.56
N LYS A 55 -5.08 2.20 -5.44
CA LYS A 55 -4.42 3.46 -5.79
C LYS A 55 -4.43 4.46 -4.63
N LEU A 56 -5.52 4.56 -3.88
CA LEU A 56 -5.61 5.38 -2.67
C LEU A 56 -4.60 4.91 -1.61
N LEU A 57 -4.51 3.60 -1.40
CA LEU A 57 -3.53 2.99 -0.51
C LEU A 57 -2.09 3.29 -0.97
N LYS A 58 -1.78 3.06 -2.24
CA LYS A 58 -0.42 3.28 -2.77
C LYS A 58 0.02 4.74 -2.78
N LYS A 59 -0.90 5.68 -2.98
CA LYS A 59 -0.59 7.12 -3.11
C LYS A 59 -0.54 7.86 -1.77
N GLN A 60 -1.42 7.51 -0.83
CA GLN A 60 -1.59 8.26 0.41
C GLN A 60 -1.68 7.37 1.66
N GLY A 61 -1.53 6.05 1.51
CA GLY A 61 -1.66 5.12 2.63
C GLY A 61 -3.09 4.95 3.15
N ILE A 62 -4.11 5.37 2.38
CA ILE A 62 -5.51 5.33 2.82
C ILE A 62 -5.96 3.87 2.98
N ASN A 63 -6.58 3.58 4.11
CA ASN A 63 -7.09 2.25 4.43
C ASN A 63 -8.34 1.91 3.59
N PRO A 64 -8.31 0.86 2.75
CA PRO A 64 -9.48 0.40 1.99
C PRO A 64 -10.69 0.01 2.84
N ASP A 65 -10.46 -0.58 4.00
CA ASP A 65 -11.54 -1.03 4.88
C ASP A 65 -12.24 0.15 5.55
N TRP A 66 -11.49 1.19 5.89
CA TRP A 66 -12.05 2.45 6.38
C TRP A 66 -12.86 3.16 5.30
N VAL A 67 -12.41 3.17 4.04
CA VAL A 67 -13.21 3.74 2.94
C VAL A 67 -14.56 3.04 2.83
N ARG A 68 -14.58 1.71 2.91
CA ARG A 68 -15.81 0.91 2.76
C ARG A 68 -16.75 1.02 3.95
N SER A 69 -16.23 0.79 5.16
CA SER A 69 -17.04 0.66 6.37
C SER A 69 -17.11 1.94 7.21
N GLY A 70 -16.12 2.82 7.10
CA GLY A 70 -15.92 3.96 7.99
C GLY A 70 -15.34 3.59 9.35
N MET A 71 -15.05 2.32 9.58
CA MET A 71 -14.51 1.81 10.82
C MET A 71 -12.99 1.61 10.71
N GLY A 72 -12.32 1.61 11.85
CA GLY A 72 -10.87 1.43 11.93
C GLY A 72 -10.07 2.68 11.56
N ALA A 73 -8.75 2.51 11.40
CA ALA A 73 -7.84 3.60 11.09
C ALA A 73 -8.01 4.09 9.65
N GLN A 74 -8.03 5.41 9.46
CA GLN A 74 -8.15 6.04 8.14
C GLN A 74 -6.93 5.79 7.23
N TYR A 75 -5.75 5.67 7.83
CA TYR A 75 -4.48 5.41 7.13
C TYR A 75 -3.81 4.18 7.72
N LEU A 76 -3.23 3.32 6.87
CA LEU A 76 -2.54 2.11 7.30
C LEU A 76 -1.06 2.34 7.63
N HIS A 77 -0.45 3.44 7.18
CA HIS A 77 0.98 3.74 7.40
C HIS A 77 1.20 5.23 7.72
N PRO A 78 2.09 5.59 8.66
CA PRO A 78 2.67 6.92 8.75
C PRO A 78 3.62 7.11 7.56
N GLY A 79 3.29 8.08 6.69
CA GLY A 79 4.17 8.73 5.72
C GLY A 79 5.37 7.96 5.16
N GLU A 80 5.21 7.37 3.98
CA GLU A 80 6.30 7.31 2.99
C GLU A 80 6.02 8.33 1.89
N ALA A 81 5.87 9.60 2.27
CA ALA A 81 6.04 10.69 1.32
C ALA A 81 7.54 10.74 1.00
N ASN A 82 7.91 10.35 -0.23
CA ASN A 82 9.28 10.21 -0.73
C ASN A 82 10.13 9.15 -0.01
N ALA A 83 9.84 7.87 -0.26
CA ALA A 83 10.95 6.93 -0.42
C ALA A 83 11.65 7.30 -1.74
N GLU A 84 12.58 8.25 -1.67
CA GLU A 84 13.65 8.30 -2.67
C GLU A 84 14.20 6.88 -2.78
N ILE A 85 14.30 6.38 -4.00
CA ILE A 85 14.88 5.08 -4.30
C ILE A 85 16.33 5.13 -3.82
N LEU A 86 16.58 4.75 -2.57
CA LEU A 86 17.90 4.29 -2.16
C LEU A 86 18.15 3.01 -2.96
N PRO A 87 19.17 2.95 -3.82
CA PRO A 87 19.49 1.71 -4.48
C PRO A 87 19.96 0.76 -3.38
N ASN A 88 19.21 -0.33 -3.21
CA ASN A 88 19.62 -1.53 -2.50
C ASN A 88 19.65 -1.43 -0.95
N SER A 89 18.49 -1.63 -0.30
CA SER A 89 18.48 -2.31 1.00
C SER A 89 17.92 -3.71 0.80
N MET A 90 18.81 -4.69 0.74
CA MET A 90 18.43 -6.07 0.97
C MET A 90 17.68 -6.14 2.29
N SER A 91 16.48 -6.70 2.25
CA SER A 91 15.73 -7.09 3.44
C SER A 91 16.68 -7.85 4.36
N ARG A 92 16.98 -7.26 5.51
CA ARG A 92 17.75 -7.90 6.59
C ARG A 92 17.02 -9.22 6.92
N PRO A 93 17.59 -10.41 6.65
CA PRO A 93 16.96 -11.64 7.09
C PRO A 93 16.92 -11.60 8.62
N SER A 94 15.75 -11.90 9.20
CA SER A 94 15.60 -11.96 10.65
C SER A 94 16.65 -12.91 11.21
N SER A 95 17.53 -12.36 12.03
CA SER A 95 18.70 -13.06 12.54
C SER A 95 18.27 -14.09 13.58
N SER A 96 17.95 -15.30 13.13
CA SER A 96 18.04 -16.51 13.97
C SER A 96 18.40 -17.78 13.21
N CYS A 97 18.68 -17.71 11.89
CA CYS A 97 19.06 -18.91 11.15
C CYS A 97 20.54 -19.25 11.43
N VAL A 98 20.76 -20.24 12.32
CA VAL A 98 22.07 -20.81 12.67
C VAL A 98 22.88 -21.21 11.42
N MET A 99 22.21 -21.51 10.31
CA MET A 99 22.84 -21.82 9.02
C MET A 99 23.68 -20.66 8.46
N GLN A 100 23.37 -19.41 8.83
CA GLN A 100 24.15 -18.25 8.42
C GLN A 100 25.52 -18.21 9.14
N GLU A 101 25.59 -18.59 10.42
CA GLU A 101 26.86 -18.72 11.15
C GLU A 101 27.70 -19.86 10.58
N PHE A 102 27.09 -21.01 10.28
CA PHE A 102 27.81 -22.12 9.63
C PHE A 102 28.32 -21.72 8.25
N PHE A 103 27.52 -21.02 7.45
CA PHE A 103 27.93 -20.54 6.13
C PHE A 103 29.09 -19.55 6.25
N PHE A 104 29.02 -18.57 7.15
CA PHE A 104 30.13 -17.63 7.37
C PHE A 104 31.38 -18.31 7.92
N ALA A 105 31.25 -19.32 8.79
CA ALA A 105 32.39 -20.11 9.25
C ALA A 105 33.04 -20.90 8.11
N LEU A 106 32.24 -21.46 7.21
CA LEU A 106 32.73 -22.17 6.02
C LEU A 106 33.46 -21.22 5.06
N VAL A 107 32.87 -20.05 4.80
CA VAL A 107 33.46 -19.01 3.93
C VAL A 107 34.76 -18.48 4.54
N ARG A 108 34.80 -18.21 5.85
CA ARG A 108 36.02 -17.76 6.54
C ARG A 108 37.13 -18.82 6.43
N ARG A 109 36.80 -20.11 6.65
CA ARG A 109 37.76 -21.21 6.49
C ARG A 109 38.27 -21.35 5.06
N ALA A 110 37.44 -21.11 4.06
CA ALA A 110 37.85 -21.13 2.66
C ALA A 110 38.76 -19.93 2.30
N MET A 111 38.51 -18.77 2.89
CA MET A 111 39.33 -17.57 2.70
C MET A 111 40.71 -17.68 3.38
N ASP A 112 40.76 -18.27 4.58
CA ASP A 112 42.02 -18.48 5.31
C ASP A 112 42.89 -19.62 4.72
N GLY A 113 42.32 -20.40 3.79
CA GLY A 113 43.01 -21.47 3.05
C GLY A 113 43.98 -21.01 1.95
N LYS A 114 44.21 -19.70 1.77
CA LYS A 114 45.22 -19.16 0.84
C LYS A 114 46.41 -18.54 1.57
N LYS A 115 47.09 -19.36 2.37
CA LYS A 115 48.53 -19.25 2.62
C LYS A 115 49.13 -20.65 2.55
N LEU A 116 49.35 -21.13 1.32
CA LEU A 116 50.37 -22.14 1.06
C LEU A 116 51.67 -21.40 0.75
N THR A 117 52.60 -21.41 1.70
CA THR A 117 53.99 -21.76 1.39
C THR A 117 54.05 -23.26 1.22
#